data_AF-A0A920MB98-F1
#
_entry.id   AF-A0A920MB98-F1
#
_cell.length_a   1.000
_cell.length_b   1.000
_cell.length_c   1.000
_cell.angle_alpha   90.00
_cell.angle_beta   90.00
_cell.angle_gamma   90.00
#
_symmetry.space_group_name_H-M   'P 1'
#
loop_
_entity.id
_entity.type
_entity.pdbx_description
1 polymer ?
#
loop_
_entity_poly.entity_id
_entity_poly.type
_entity_poly.pdbx_seq_one_letter_code
_entity_poly.pdbx_strand_id
1 'polypeptide(L)' 'MIIYSGATILGNVTIGSGSIIGGNVWLVHDVPPGSRVYLEDAPEKQEIRSGVGTRN' A
#
# COMPACT_ATOMS: atom_id res chain seq x y z
N MET A 1 -2.92 17.05 1.65
CA MET A 1 -3.04 15.75 0.95
C MET A 1 -1.66 15.38 0.47
N ILE A 2 -1.29 14.10 0.55
CA ILE A 2 -0.04 13.57 0.02
C ILE A 2 -0.38 12.43 -0.92
N ILE A 3 0.17 12.44 -2.12
CA ILE A 3 0.06 11.34 -3.08
C ILE A 3 1.47 10.95 -3.47
N TYR A 4 1.85 9.71 -3.18
CA TYR A 4 3.16 9.17 -3.53
C TYR A 4 3.23 8.75 -5.00
N SER A 5 4.45 8.63 -5.52
CA SER A 5 4.71 8.30 -6.92
C SER A 5 4.08 6.98 -7.35
N GLY A 6 3.65 6.91 -8.61
CA GLY A 6 3.07 5.71 -9.21
C GLY A 6 1.59 5.47 -8.85
N ALA A 7 0.99 6.29 -7.99
CA ALA A 7 -0.45 6.25 -7.77
C ALA A 7 -1.20 6.64 -9.06
N THR A 8 -2.23 5.87 -9.41
CA THR A 8 -3.16 6.17 -10.51
C THR A 8 -4.54 6.46 -9.93
N ILE A 9 -5.08 7.64 -10.24
CA ILE A 9 -6.42 8.06 -9.85
C ILE A 9 -7.25 8.13 -11.13
N LEU A 10 -8.31 7.33 -11.22
CA LEU A 10 -9.11 7.21 -12.42
C LEU A 10 -10.58 7.58 -12.15
N GLY A 11 -11.06 8.58 -12.89
CA GLY A 11 -12.45 9.03 -12.85
C GLY A 11 -12.67 10.25 -11.96
N ASN A 12 -13.95 10.52 -11.67
CA ASN A 12 -14.35 11.62 -10.79
C ASN A 12 -14.21 11.17 -9.33
N VAL A 13 -13.01 11.32 -8.78
CA VAL A 13 -12.65 10.91 -7.41
C VAL A 13 -12.34 12.14 -6.57
N THR A 14 -12.98 12.22 -5.40
CA THR A 14 -12.70 13.23 -4.38
C THR A 14 -11.77 12.66 -3.31
N ILE A 15 -10.65 13.34 -3.06
CA ILE A 15 -9.72 12.98 -1.98
C ILE A 15 -9.83 14.04 -0.89
N GLY A 16 -10.25 13.61 0.29
CA GLY A 16 -10.43 14.48 1.45
C GLY A 16 -9.12 15.12 1.94
N SER A 17 -9.26 16.26 2.60
CA SER A 17 -8.13 16.99 3.18
C SER A 17 -7.37 16.12 4.20
N GLY A 18 -6.05 16.26 4.21
CA GLY A 18 -5.19 15.50 5.14
C GLY A 18 -4.95 14.04 4.78
N SER A 19 -5.57 13.52 3.71
CA SER A 19 -5.39 12.12 3.32
C SER A 19 -4.03 11.84 2.67
N ILE A 20 -3.58 10.60 2.79
CA ILE A 20 -2.33 10.07 2.23
C ILE A 20 -2.66 8.89 1.30
N ILE A 21 -2.24 8.99 0.04
CA ILE A 21 -2.33 7.91 -0.95
C ILE A 21 -0.92 7.37 -1.20
N GLY A 22 -0.72 6.10 -0.90
CA GLY A 22 0.52 5.35 -1.10
C GLY A 22 0.92 5.25 -2.57
N GLY A 23 2.19 4.90 -2.80
CA GLY A 23 2.70 4.71 -4.15
C GLY A 23 2.07 3.47 -4.80
N ASN A 24 2.00 3.47 -6.13
CA ASN A 24 1.43 2.36 -6.92
C ASN A 24 -0.02 1.99 -6.58
N VAL A 25 -0.76 2.85 -5.86
CA VAL A 25 -2.19 2.65 -5.57
C VAL A 25 -3.01 2.89 -6.83
N TRP A 26 -4.00 2.03 -7.09
CA TRP A 26 -5.04 2.25 -8.11
C TRP A 26 -6.35 2.67 -7.44
N LEU A 27 -6.74 3.94 -7.61
CA LEU A 27 -7.88 4.53 -6.91
C LEU A 27 -8.99 4.92 -7.89
N VAL A 28 -10.19 4.38 -7.66
CA VAL A 28 -11.41 4.63 -8.46
C VAL A 28 -12.60 5.07 -7.61
N HIS A 29 -12.38 5.30 -6.31
CA HIS A 29 -13.42 5.66 -5.35
C HIS A 29 -12.97 6.82 -4.48
N ASP A 30 -13.94 7.57 -3.96
CA ASP A 30 -13.71 8.69 -3.05
C ASP A 30 -12.99 8.25 -1.78
N VAL A 31 -12.15 9.15 -1.26
CA VAL A 31 -11.36 8.93 -0.05
C VAL A 31 -11.77 9.98 0.98
N PRO A 32 -12.28 9.58 2.16
CA PRO A 32 -12.63 10.51 3.23
C PRO A 32 -11.43 11.35 3.69
N PRO A 33 -11.66 12.51 4.34
CA PRO A 33 -10.60 13.30 4.97
C PRO A 33 -9.82 12.51 6.02
N GLY A 34 -8.51 12.72 6.10
CA GLY A 34 -7.62 12.09 7.08
C GLY A 34 -7.34 10.59 6.86
N SER A 35 -7.82 10.00 5.77
CA SER A 35 -7.60 8.58 5.45
C SER A 35 -6.17 8.31 4.97
N ARG A 36 -5.73 7.05 5.14
CA ARG A 36 -4.48 6.55 4.58
C ARG A 36 -4.76 5.31 3.73
N VAL A 37 -4.42 5.36 2.45
CA VAL A 37 -4.65 4.27 1.49
C VAL A 37 -3.28 3.77 1.04
N TYR A 38 -3.01 2.48 1.19
CA TYR A 38 -1.76 1.84 0.76
C TYR A 38 -2.09 0.60 -0.05
N LEU A 39 -1.18 0.20 -0.95
CA LEU A 39 -1.25 -1.11 -1.56
C LEU A 39 -1.02 -2.15 -0.44
N GLU A 40 -1.88 -3.16 -0.34
CA GLU A 40 -1.61 -4.28 0.55
C GLU A 40 -0.33 -4.97 0.10
N ASP A 41 0.58 -5.22 1.02
CA ASP A 41 1.76 -6.03 0.73
C ASP A 41 1.28 -7.42 0.29
N ALA A 42 1.76 -7.88 -0.88
CA ALA A 42 1.62 -9.29 -1.22
C ALA A 42 2.17 -10.10 -0.04
N PRO A 43 1.47 -11.13 0.46
CA PRO A 43 1.91 -11.87 1.63
C PRO A 43 3.35 -12.33 1.38
N GLU A 44 4.27 -11.79 2.17
CA GLU A 44 5.67 -12.17 2.11
C GLU A 44 5.71 -13.67 2.41
N LYS A 45 5.96 -14.49 1.38
CA LYS A 45 6.19 -15.91 1.57
C LYS A 45 7.58 -16.03 2.19
N GLN A 46 7.67 -15.79 3.50
CA GLN A 46 8.85 -16.09 4.29
C GLN A 46 9.01 -17.61 4.31
N GLU A 47 9.71 -18.15 3.31
CA GLU A 47 10.23 -19.50 3.35
C GLU A 47 11.33 -19.52 4.41
N ILE A 48 10.93 -19.83 5.64
CA ILE A 48 11.88 -20.16 6.71
C ILE A 48 12.64 -21.39 6.22
N ARG A 49 13.82 -21.17 5.62
CA ARG A 49 14.78 -22.24 5.37
C ARG A 49 15.22 -22.75 6.73
N SER A 50 14.64 -23.87 7.14
CA SER A 50 15.03 -24.63 8.31
C SER A 50 16.47 -25.13 8.12
N GLY A 51 17.44 -24.29 8.50
CA GLY A 51 18.82 -24.69 8.66
C GLY A 51 18.95 -25.58 9.89
N VAL A 52 18.62 -26.86 9.75
CA VAL A 52 19.17 -27.92 10.63
C VAL A 52 20.66 -27.99 10.32
N GLY A 53 21.44 -27.16 11.02
CA GLY A 53 22.89 -27.22 11.04
C GLY A 53 23.32 -28.05 12.24
N THR A 54 23.64 -29.32 12.00
CA THR A 54 24.38 -30.19 12.93
C THR A 54 25.61 -29.43 13.44
N ARG A 55 25.69 -29.21 14.75
CA ARG A 55 26.91 -28.74 15.43
C ARG A 55 27.28 -29.77 16.49
N ASN A 56 28.34 -30.50 16.16
CA ASN A 56 29.35 -31.20 16.97
C ASN A 56 28.92 -31.71 18.35
#